data_AF-V7BJ58-F1
#
_entry.id   AF-V7BJ58-F1
#
_cell.length_a   1.000
_cell.length_b   1.000
_cell.length_c   1.000
_cell.angle_alpha   90.00
_cell.angle_beta   90.00
_cell.angle_gamma   90.00
#
_symmetry.space_group_name_H-M   'P 1'
#
loop_
_entity.id
_entity.type
_entity.pdbx_description
1 polymer ?
#
loop_
_entity_poly.entity_id
_entity_poly.type
_entity_poly.pdbx_seq_one_letter_code
_entity_poly.pdbx_strand_id
1 'polypeptide(L)' 'LWNTNEYEDLQVLVIISRPPVKLFAYEDWSMPHTAAKMKFPYYWDEQCYKESPKDEL' A
#
# COMPACT_ATOMS: atom_id res chain seq x y z
N LEU A 1 -3.30 11.87 -0.97
CA LEU A 1 -4.72 12.18 -1.24
C LEU A 1 -5.36 12.51 0.09
N TRP A 2 -6.06 13.63 0.19
CA TRP A 2 -6.70 14.07 1.44
C TRP A 2 -8.15 14.41 1.12
N ASN A 3 -9.11 13.85 1.85
CA ASN A 3 -10.51 14.23 1.71
C ASN A 3 -10.70 15.61 2.37
N THR A 4 -11.05 16.62 1.58
CA THR A 4 -11.24 18.00 2.05
C THR A 4 -12.65 18.27 2.56
N ASN A 5 -13.61 17.38 2.28
CA ASN A 5 -15.00 17.51 2.72
C ASN A 5 -15.28 16.50 3.85
N GLU A 6 -15.65 16.99 5.03
CA GLU A 6 -15.97 16.15 6.17
C GLU A 6 -17.36 15.50 6.10
N TYR A 7 -18.23 15.97 5.19
CA TYR A 7 -19.61 15.52 5.05
C TYR A 7 -19.83 14.51 3.91
N GLU A 8 -18.82 14.29 3.08
CA GLU A 8 -18.93 13.45 1.89
C GLU A 8 -17.75 12.48 1.78
N ASP A 9 -18.01 11.31 1.22
CA ASP A 9 -16.99 10.29 0.99
C ASP A 9 -16.15 10.61 -0.24
N LEU A 10 -14.84 10.38 -0.15
CA LEU A 10 -13.94 10.40 -1.29
C LEU A 10 -13.79 9.00 -1.89
N GLN A 11 -14.37 8.77 -3.07
CA GLN A 11 -14.23 7.53 -3.80
C GLN A 11 -13.21 7.67 -4.95
N VAL A 12 -12.25 6.74 -5.02
CA VAL A 12 -11.25 6.70 -6.09
C VAL A 12 -11.01 5.27 -6.59
N LEU A 13 -10.78 5.13 -7.90
CA LEU A 13 -10.25 3.91 -8.50
C LEU A 13 -8.75 4.08 -8.72
N VAL A 14 -7.95 3.18 -8.15
CA VAL A 14 -6.48 3.26 -8.20
C VAL A 14 -5.95 2.14 -9.10
N ILE A 15 -5.13 2.50 -10.08
CA ILE A 15 -4.46 1.56 -10.99
C ILE A 15 -2.96 1.73 -10.81
N ILE A 16 -2.26 0.63 -10.53
CA ILE A 16 -0.80 0.60 -10.40
C ILE A 16 -0.18 -0.31 -11.46
N SER A 17 0.98 0.08 -11.98
CA SER A 17 1.82 -0.79 -12.80
C SER A 17 2.77 -1.60 -11.91
N ARG A 18 3.16 -2.80 -12.35
CA ARG A 18 4.14 -3.69 -11.67
C ARG A 18 3.69 -4.12 -10.25
N PRO A 19 2.53 -4.79 -10.09
CA PRO A 19 2.10 -5.34 -8.80
C PRO A 19 3.01 -6.50 -8.32
N PRO A 20 2.99 -6.86 -7.02
CA PRO A 20 2.27 -6.21 -5.92
C PRO A 20 2.93 -4.88 -5.49
N VAL A 21 2.17 -4.02 -4.78
CA VAL A 21 2.65 -2.70 -4.36
C VAL A 21 3.84 -2.81 -3.40
N LYS A 22 4.85 -1.95 -3.56
CA LYS A 22 5.95 -1.78 -2.62
C LYS A 22 5.85 -0.39 -1.99
N LEU A 23 5.26 -0.31 -0.80
CA LEU A 23 5.00 0.98 -0.16
C LEU A 23 6.19 1.43 0.69
N PHE A 24 6.62 2.67 0.52
CA PHE A 24 7.55 3.36 1.43
C PHE A 24 6.76 4.41 2.21
N ALA A 25 6.58 4.19 3.51
CA ALA A 25 5.84 5.07 4.40
C ALA A 25 6.78 6.04 5.11
N TYR A 26 6.35 7.29 5.19
CA TYR A 26 7.02 8.37 5.88
C TYR A 26 6.19 8.77 7.10
N GLU A 27 6.84 9.08 8.22
CA GLU A 27 6.14 9.51 9.45
C GLU A 27 5.66 10.96 9.33
N ASP A 28 6.45 11.81 8.69
CA ASP A 28 6.14 13.19 8.37
C ASP A 28 6.81 13.61 7.05
N TRP A 29 6.54 14.84 6.62
CA TRP A 29 7.04 15.40 5.36
C TRP A 29 8.55 15.72 5.37
N SER A 30 9.17 15.83 6.54
CA SER A 30 10.58 16.17 6.71
C SER A 30 11.51 14.95 6.74
N MET A 31 10.94 13.76 6.93
CA MET A 31 11.67 12.51 6.97
C MET A 31 12.45 12.26 5.66
N PRO A 32 13.77 11.99 5.72
CA PRO A 32 14.56 11.76 4.52
C PRO A 32 14.17 10.44 3.84
N HIS A 33 14.27 10.40 2.50
CA HIS A 33 13.91 9.21 1.69
C HIS A 33 14.62 7.94 2.11
N THR A 34 15.88 8.04 2.56
CA THR A 34 16.67 6.90 3.02
C THR A 34 16.18 6.31 4.33
N ALA A 35 15.43 7.07 5.14
CA ALA A 35 14.87 6.61 6.40
C ALA A 35 13.44 6.06 6.24
N ALA A 36 12.83 6.19 5.06
CA ALA A 36 11.45 5.76 4.81
C ALA A 36 11.27 4.26 5.11
N LYS A 37 10.18 3.93 5.80
CA LYS A 37 9.90 2.55 6.22
C LYS A 37 9.21 1.80 5.09
N MET A 38 9.86 0.74 4.58
CA MET A 38 9.23 -0.15 3.61
C MET A 38 8.17 -1.01 4.31
N LYS A 39 6.95 -1.03 3.76
CA LYS A 39 5.86 -1.92 4.16
C LYS A 39 5.54 -2.86 3.00
N PHE A 40 5.94 -4.12 3.16
CA PHE A 40 5.70 -5.17 2.19
C PHE A 40 5.59 -6.54 2.89
N PRO A 41 4.60 -7.38 2.54
CA PRO A 41 3.42 -7.07 1.72
C PRO A 41 2.56 -5.98 2.39
N TYR A 42 1.76 -5.26 1.60
CA TYR A 42 0.80 -4.32 2.19
C TYR A 42 -0.39 -5.09 2.75
N TYR A 43 -1.17 -4.48 3.67
CA TYR A 43 -2.14 -5.22 4.49
C TYR A 43 -3.15 -6.05 3.69
N TRP A 44 -3.56 -5.57 2.51
CA TRP A 44 -4.50 -6.28 1.65
C TRP A 44 -3.86 -7.48 0.92
N ASP A 45 -2.55 -7.51 0.76
CA ASP A 45 -1.80 -8.61 0.13
C ASP A 45 -1.30 -9.65 1.16
N GLU A 46 -1.34 -9.33 2.46
CA GLU A 46 -0.74 -10.16 3.52
C GLU A 46 -1.24 -11.61 3.56
N GLN A 47 -2.55 -11.83 3.42
CA GLN A 47 -3.12 -13.18 3.49
C GLN A 47 -2.69 -14.01 2.29
N CYS A 48 -2.81 -13.46 1.07
CA CYS A 48 -2.38 -14.11 -0.15
C CYS A 48 -0.88 -14.41 -0.18
N TYR A 49 -0.06 -13.58 0.47
CA TYR A 49 1.39 -13.79 0.56
C TYR A 49 1.79 -14.85 1.60
N LYS A 50 0.97 -15.03 2.65
CA LYS A 50 1.19 -16.02 3.71
C LYS A 50 0.71 -17.41 3.29
N GLU A 51 -0.35 -17.47 2.51
CA GLU A 51 -0.77 -18.71 1.87
C GLU A 51 0.33 -19.12 0.89
N SER A 52 0.93 -20.29 1.11
CA SER A 52 1.81 -20.88 0.10
C SER A 52 1.02 -20.98 -1.20
N PRO A 53 1.63 -20.72 -2.37
CA PRO A 53 0.96 -21.02 -3.64
C PRO A 53 0.48 -22.46 -3.53
N LYS A 54 -0.83 -22.69 -3.70
CA LYS A 54 -1.29 -24.05 -3.93
C LYS A 54 -0.50 -24.50 -5.16
N ASP A 55 0.31 -25.55 -5.02
CA ASP A 55 0.95 -26.19 -6.17
C ASP A 55 -0.17 -26.53 -7.16
N GLU A 56 -0.35 -25.69 -8.18
CA GLU A 56 -1.15 -26.02 -9.34
C GLU A 56 -0.25 -26.89 -10.21
N LEU A 57 -0.34 -28.19 -9.93
CA LEU A 57 0.34 -29.30 -10.60
C LEU A 57 0.07 -29.33 -12.11
#